data_AF-A0A450VVC1-F1
#
_entry.id   AF-A0A450VVC1-F1
#
_cell.length_a   1.000
_cell.length_b   1.000
_cell.length_c   1.000
_cell.angle_alpha   90.00
_cell.angle_beta   90.00
_cell.angle_gamma   90.00
#
_symmetry.space_group_name_H-M   'P 1'
#
loop_
_entity.id
_entity.type
_entity.pdbx_description
1 polymer ?
#
loop_
_entity_poly.entity_id
_entity_poly.type
_entity_poly.pdbx_seq_one_letter_code
_entity_poly.pdbx_strand_id
1 'polypeptide(L)'
;MNITTRDRSALKSYFVSNSIPTEENFQDLIDGMLNLKDDGLVKNPGDPLGIEAAGNVASQKKFLNLYNSFSDPNPDWILSLNPRTDPGDGNSEKKSGFSINDGTSNASRLFIEKATGKVGIGTVTPRKQLHVRADAADAAAIIENAATNGAGLIVSADSDPLRLGGKGDETGQHLIVKGNGRVGIGTTTPQDKLEVKGNARVEILRASQGFILPPKTDGFRAGAGDIGALRYNKASGAIEVWEGNQWIRVSGPLYDFSSHTFTPCGSTGRVGPTLAQCRAAYAAMGWAQRNEFFTVQGGIQQWKAPETGNYRMEAWGAAGGAIHPGCGGPWRENDGDLFPR
;
A
#
# COMPACT_ATOMS: atom_id res chain seq x y z
N MET A 1 6.78 -42.73 29.51
CA MET A 1 6.30 -42.81 30.90
C MET A 1 5.98 -44.27 31.22
N ASN A 2 6.59 -44.86 32.24
CA ASN A 2 6.28 -46.23 32.65
C ASN A 2 5.09 -46.22 33.61
N ILE A 3 3.91 -46.58 33.12
CA ILE A 3 2.74 -46.86 33.97
C ILE A 3 2.94 -48.27 34.52
N THR A 4 3.20 -48.39 35.82
CA THR A 4 3.57 -49.66 36.46
C THR A 4 2.37 -50.40 37.06
N THR A 5 1.23 -49.74 37.21
CA THR A 5 -0.02 -50.37 37.66
C THR A 5 -0.59 -51.28 36.59
N ARG A 6 -1.16 -52.42 37.01
CA ARG A 6 -1.78 -53.37 36.10
C ARG A 6 -3.00 -52.76 35.41
N ASP A 7 -3.22 -53.14 34.15
CA ASP A 7 -4.41 -52.70 33.44
C ASP A 7 -5.69 -53.29 34.04
N ARG A 8 -6.83 -52.67 33.72
CA ARG A 8 -8.13 -53.08 34.26
C ARG A 8 -8.53 -54.50 33.82
N SER A 9 -8.05 -54.99 32.68
CA SER A 9 -8.37 -56.33 32.18
C SER A 9 -7.65 -57.40 33.01
N ALA A 10 -6.36 -57.18 33.30
CA ALA A 10 -5.56 -58.00 34.19
C ALA A 10 -6.14 -57.98 35.61
N LEU A 11 -6.47 -56.80 36.15
CA LEU A 11 -7.08 -56.67 37.48
C LEU A 11 -8.38 -57.46 37.61
N LYS A 12 -9.28 -57.39 36.63
CA LYS A 12 -10.56 -58.14 36.66
C LYS A 12 -10.39 -59.65 36.83
N SER A 13 -9.29 -60.23 36.33
CA SER A 13 -9.04 -61.67 36.46
C SER A 13 -8.79 -62.11 37.91
N TYR A 14 -8.34 -61.18 38.77
CA TYR A 14 -8.07 -61.46 40.18
C TYR A 14 -9.27 -61.22 41.11
N PHE A 15 -10.29 -60.48 40.66
CA PHE A 15 -11.51 -60.16 41.43
C PHE A 15 -12.71 -60.96 40.91
N VAL A 16 -12.68 -62.29 41.04
CA VAL A 16 -13.75 -63.21 40.64
C VAL A 16 -14.35 -63.92 41.85
N SER A 17 -15.54 -64.51 41.71
CA SER A 17 -16.16 -65.25 42.81
C SER A 17 -15.25 -66.38 43.29
N ASN A 18 -15.06 -66.47 44.61
CA ASN A 18 -14.19 -67.43 45.28
C ASN A 18 -12.67 -67.23 45.04
N SER A 19 -12.21 -66.15 44.42
CA SER A 19 -10.79 -65.77 44.47
C SER A 19 -10.49 -64.93 45.71
N ILE A 20 -9.24 -65.01 46.20
CA ILE A 20 -8.72 -64.15 47.27
C ILE A 20 -7.69 -63.22 46.63
N PRO A 21 -8.03 -61.96 46.31
CA PRO A 21 -7.06 -60.99 45.81
C PRO A 21 -5.98 -60.72 46.86
N THR A 22 -4.73 -60.55 46.41
CA THR A 22 -3.60 -60.21 47.29
C THR A 22 -3.61 -58.73 47.66
N GLU A 23 -2.85 -58.34 48.68
CA GLU A 23 -2.60 -56.94 49.04
C GLU A 23 -2.09 -56.12 47.84
N GLU A 24 -1.17 -56.68 47.05
CA GLU A 24 -0.66 -56.06 45.82
C GLU A 24 -1.78 -55.80 44.79
N ASN A 25 -2.75 -56.71 44.64
CA ASN A 25 -3.89 -56.51 43.73
C ASN A 25 -4.79 -55.36 44.18
N PHE A 26 -4.94 -55.15 45.49
CA PHE A 26 -5.68 -54.01 46.02
C PHE A 26 -4.89 -52.71 45.86
N GLN A 27 -3.57 -52.74 46.06
CA GLN A 27 -2.71 -51.60 45.82
C GLN A 27 -2.78 -51.15 44.36
N ASP A 28 -2.61 -52.06 43.39
CA ASP A 28 -2.73 -51.75 41.96
C ASP A 28 -4.09 -51.16 41.59
N LEU A 29 -5.17 -51.62 42.24
CA LEU A 29 -6.51 -51.10 42.02
C LEU A 29 -6.68 -49.68 42.58
N ILE A 30 -6.17 -49.42 43.78
CA ILE A 30 -6.26 -48.11 44.45
C ILE A 30 -5.42 -47.08 43.70
N ASP A 31 -4.15 -47.42 43.43
CA ASP A 31 -3.19 -46.52 42.77
C ASP A 31 -3.49 -46.37 41.26
N GLY A 32 -4.26 -47.28 40.67
CA GLY A 32 -4.68 -47.24 39.26
C GLY A 32 -5.94 -46.40 38.98
N MET A 33 -6.62 -45.87 40.00
CA MET A 33 -7.82 -45.05 39.83
C MET A 33 -7.55 -43.56 40.10
N LEU A 34 -8.29 -42.68 39.42
CA LEU A 34 -8.25 -41.24 39.68
C LEU A 34 -9.01 -40.92 40.98
N ASN A 35 -8.35 -40.22 41.90
CA ASN A 35 -8.88 -39.71 43.15
C ASN A 35 -9.18 -38.21 43.03
N LEU A 36 -10.43 -37.82 43.33
CA LEU A 36 -10.86 -36.41 43.24
C LEU A 36 -9.97 -35.46 44.05
N LYS A 37 -9.76 -35.76 45.33
CA LYS A 37 -9.03 -34.85 46.22
C LYS A 37 -7.53 -34.85 45.92
N ASP A 38 -6.95 -36.03 45.73
CA ASP A 38 -5.50 -36.18 45.66
C ASP A 38 -4.96 -35.83 44.26
N ASP A 39 -5.74 -36.06 43.19
CA ASP A 39 -5.36 -35.73 41.81
C ASP A 39 -5.83 -34.34 41.36
N GLY A 40 -6.35 -33.51 42.27
CA GLY A 40 -6.77 -32.13 41.98
C GLY A 40 -8.00 -32.05 41.06
N LEU A 41 -8.90 -33.04 41.12
CA LEU A 41 -10.13 -33.11 40.33
C LEU A 41 -11.35 -32.80 41.22
N VAL A 42 -12.22 -31.90 40.79
CA VAL A 42 -13.49 -31.63 41.49
C VAL A 42 -14.66 -31.80 40.54
N LYS A 43 -15.71 -32.47 41.00
CA LYS A 43 -16.96 -32.63 40.25
C LYS A 43 -18.15 -32.54 41.20
N ASN A 44 -18.52 -31.31 41.55
CA ASN A 44 -19.72 -31.09 42.34
C ASN A 44 -20.96 -31.49 41.54
N PRO A 45 -22.07 -31.87 42.21
CA PRO A 45 -23.36 -32.05 41.56
C PRO A 45 -23.75 -30.76 40.82
N GLY A 46 -24.09 -30.86 39.53
CA GLY A 46 -24.47 -29.72 38.70
C GLY A 46 -23.32 -28.93 38.04
N ASP A 47 -22.10 -28.97 38.59
CA ASP A 47 -20.95 -28.24 38.02
C ASP A 47 -20.20 -29.05 36.94
N PRO A 48 -19.46 -28.43 36.00
CA PRO A 48 -18.54 -29.15 35.13
C PRO A 48 -17.36 -29.75 35.92
N LEU A 49 -16.56 -30.60 35.26
CA LEU A 49 -15.30 -31.09 35.83
C LEU A 49 -14.35 -29.89 36.05
N GLY A 50 -13.91 -29.70 37.29
CA GLY A 50 -12.84 -28.78 37.64
C GLY A 50 -11.52 -29.53 37.77
N ILE A 51 -10.44 -28.88 37.32
CA ILE A 51 -9.07 -29.38 37.41
C ILE A 51 -8.24 -28.27 38.05
N GLU A 52 -7.56 -28.58 39.13
CA GLU A 52 -6.58 -27.68 39.72
C GLU A 52 -5.25 -27.80 38.97
N ALA A 53 -4.73 -26.67 38.49
CA ALA A 53 -3.46 -26.66 37.78
C ALA A 53 -2.28 -26.89 38.75
N ALA A 54 -1.51 -27.95 38.48
CA ALA A 54 -0.31 -28.31 39.20
C ALA A 54 0.84 -27.33 38.90
N GLY A 55 1.65 -27.03 39.91
CA GLY A 55 2.78 -26.09 39.81
C GLY A 55 2.74 -25.01 40.90
N ASN A 56 3.89 -24.41 41.18
CA ASN A 56 4.04 -23.37 42.20
C ASN A 56 3.73 -21.98 41.60
N VAL A 57 3.41 -20.97 42.42
CA VAL A 57 3.37 -19.55 42.02
C VAL A 57 4.67 -19.06 41.38
N ALA A 58 5.78 -19.75 41.62
CA ALA A 58 7.10 -19.53 41.01
C ALA A 58 7.28 -20.24 39.64
N SER A 59 6.39 -21.13 39.21
CA SER A 59 6.45 -21.80 37.91
C SER A 59 5.16 -21.60 37.11
N GLN A 60 5.19 -21.96 35.84
CA GLN A 60 3.98 -22.11 35.04
C GLN A 60 3.10 -23.22 35.67
N LYS A 61 1.79 -22.97 35.78
CA LYS A 61 0.84 -23.94 36.32
C LYS A 61 0.28 -24.82 35.21
N LYS A 62 0.77 -26.05 35.06
CA LYS A 62 0.32 -27.00 34.02
C LYS A 62 -0.86 -27.81 34.54
N PHE A 63 -1.85 -28.09 33.71
CA PHE A 63 -3.02 -28.87 34.16
C PHE A 63 -3.42 -30.00 33.22
N LEU A 64 -2.97 -30.01 31.97
CA LEU A 64 -3.20 -31.12 31.06
C LEU A 64 -2.02 -31.26 30.09
N ASN A 65 -1.49 -32.49 30.00
CA ASN A 65 -0.46 -32.87 29.04
C ASN A 65 -1.10 -33.78 27.98
N LEU A 66 -0.90 -33.44 26.71
CA LEU A 66 -1.43 -34.18 25.56
C LEU A 66 -0.25 -34.85 24.85
N TYR A 67 -0.23 -36.18 24.89
CA TYR A 67 0.78 -37.01 24.23
C TYR A 67 0.18 -37.64 22.98
N ASN A 68 0.97 -37.74 21.90
CA ASN A 68 0.64 -38.63 20.80
C ASN A 68 0.95 -40.09 21.18
N SER A 69 2.07 -40.33 21.87
CA SER A 69 2.37 -41.60 22.52
C SER A 69 2.96 -41.41 23.92
N PHE A 70 2.55 -42.25 24.87
CA PHE A 70 3.18 -42.26 26.20
C PHE A 70 4.61 -42.83 26.20
N SER A 71 5.08 -43.39 25.09
CA SER A 71 6.51 -43.69 24.88
C SER A 71 7.36 -42.45 24.70
N ASP A 72 6.75 -41.33 24.29
CA ASP A 72 7.47 -40.09 24.00
C ASP A 72 7.99 -39.46 25.31
N PRO A 73 9.20 -38.87 25.31
CA PRO A 73 9.78 -38.29 26.51
C PRO A 73 9.06 -37.00 26.95
N ASN A 74 8.38 -36.32 26.02
CA ASN A 74 7.66 -35.07 26.26
C ASN A 74 6.25 -35.16 25.65
N PRO A 75 5.25 -34.44 26.20
CA PRO A 75 3.98 -34.27 25.52
C PRO A 75 4.14 -33.46 24.24
N ASP A 76 3.20 -33.55 23.32
CA ASP A 76 3.16 -32.66 22.15
C ASP A 76 2.65 -31.27 22.56
N TRP A 77 1.59 -31.26 23.38
CA TRP A 77 0.94 -30.04 23.82
C TRP A 77 0.72 -30.03 25.33
N ILE A 78 0.88 -28.86 25.92
CA ILE A 78 0.63 -28.62 27.34
C ILE A 78 -0.37 -27.48 27.47
N LEU A 79 -1.47 -27.73 28.17
CA LEU A 79 -2.40 -26.69 28.60
C LEU A 79 -2.01 -26.21 29.99
N SER A 80 -1.94 -24.90 30.15
CA SER A 80 -1.38 -24.29 31.35
C SER A 80 -2.00 -22.93 31.66
N LEU A 81 -1.75 -22.49 32.89
CA LEU A 81 -2.04 -21.17 33.40
C LEU A 81 -0.73 -20.46 33.75
N ASN A 82 -0.78 -19.15 33.60
CA ASN A 82 0.28 -18.24 34.00
C ASN A 82 1.65 -18.56 33.33
N PRO A 83 1.74 -18.58 31.99
CA PRO A 83 3.01 -18.80 31.31
C PRO A 83 4.02 -17.67 31.60
N ARG A 84 5.27 -17.95 31.26
CA ARG A 84 6.43 -17.07 31.41
C ARG A 84 6.79 -16.39 30.09
N THR A 85 7.35 -15.19 30.14
CA THR A 85 7.88 -14.51 28.94
C THR A 85 9.02 -15.28 28.30
N ASP A 86 9.86 -15.91 29.13
CA ASP A 86 10.84 -16.89 28.71
C ASP A 86 10.63 -18.17 29.55
N PRO A 87 10.13 -19.26 28.97
CA PRO A 87 9.91 -20.52 29.69
C PRO A 87 11.19 -21.18 30.21
N GLY A 88 12.35 -20.90 29.60
CA GLY A 88 13.64 -21.43 30.03
C GLY A 88 14.22 -20.72 31.25
N ASP A 89 13.74 -19.51 31.55
CA ASP A 89 14.18 -18.69 32.66
C ASP A 89 13.14 -18.66 33.80
N GLY A 90 13.50 -19.24 34.95
CA GLY A 90 12.70 -19.25 36.17
C GLY A 90 12.50 -17.87 36.82
N ASN A 91 13.20 -16.84 36.35
CA ASN A 91 13.05 -15.45 36.83
C ASN A 91 12.28 -14.55 35.87
N SER A 92 11.98 -15.02 34.65
CA SER A 92 11.26 -14.24 33.65
C SER A 92 9.87 -13.81 34.11
N GLU A 93 9.31 -12.77 33.48
CA GLU A 93 8.04 -12.24 33.93
C GLU A 93 6.90 -13.24 33.70
N LYS A 94 6.09 -13.47 34.74
CA LYS A 94 4.90 -14.32 34.68
C LYS A 94 3.70 -13.52 34.20
N LYS A 95 2.93 -14.07 33.25
CA LYS A 95 1.75 -13.41 32.68
C LYS A 95 0.49 -14.18 33.03
N SER A 96 -0.43 -13.57 33.75
CA SER A 96 -1.64 -14.27 34.19
C SER A 96 -2.59 -14.50 33.01
N GLY A 97 -2.98 -15.75 32.80
CA GLY A 97 -3.81 -16.12 31.66
C GLY A 97 -3.77 -17.61 31.37
N PHE A 98 -4.48 -18.01 30.32
CA PHE A 98 -4.50 -19.36 29.78
C PHE A 98 -3.53 -19.48 28.61
N SER A 99 -2.84 -20.62 28.50
CA SER A 99 -1.83 -20.85 27.47
C SER A 99 -1.84 -22.28 26.94
N ILE A 100 -1.64 -22.39 25.63
CA ILE A 100 -1.31 -23.63 24.92
C ILE A 100 0.16 -23.57 24.57
N ASN A 101 0.92 -24.56 25.01
CA ASN A 101 2.37 -24.60 24.94
C ASN A 101 2.85 -25.82 24.17
N ASP A 102 4.00 -25.71 23.51
CA ASP A 102 4.69 -26.89 23.00
C ASP A 102 5.34 -27.66 24.15
N GLY A 103 5.34 -28.99 24.08
CA GLY A 103 5.87 -29.79 25.19
C GLY A 103 7.38 -29.92 25.25
N THR A 104 8.13 -29.48 24.22
CA THR A 104 9.59 -29.55 24.21
C THR A 104 10.23 -28.38 24.95
N SER A 105 9.86 -27.14 24.59
CA SER A 105 10.43 -25.91 25.16
C SER A 105 9.53 -25.25 26.19
N ASN A 106 8.29 -25.74 26.36
CA ASN A 106 7.24 -25.11 27.16
C ASN A 106 6.89 -23.69 26.69
N ALA A 107 7.25 -23.29 25.48
CA ALA A 107 6.93 -21.97 24.96
C ALA A 107 5.46 -21.84 24.58
N SER A 108 4.87 -20.70 24.96
CA SER A 108 3.48 -20.41 24.63
C SER A 108 3.33 -20.23 23.12
N ARG A 109 2.41 -20.96 22.50
CA ARG A 109 2.00 -20.81 21.10
C ARG A 109 0.76 -19.94 20.98
N LEU A 110 -0.19 -20.11 21.90
CA LEU A 110 -1.37 -19.27 22.05
C LEU A 110 -1.55 -18.90 23.52
N PHE A 111 -1.83 -17.62 23.78
CA PHE A 111 -2.03 -17.07 25.10
C PHE A 111 -3.28 -16.19 25.14
N ILE A 112 -4.06 -16.28 26.21
CA ILE A 112 -5.18 -15.38 26.50
C ILE A 112 -4.95 -14.75 27.87
N GLU A 113 -4.77 -13.43 27.90
CA GLU A 113 -4.52 -12.68 29.13
C GLU A 113 -5.78 -12.61 30.01
N LYS A 114 -5.67 -13.02 31.28
CA LYS A 114 -6.82 -13.09 32.19
C LYS A 114 -7.49 -11.74 32.43
N ALA A 115 -6.69 -10.68 32.57
CA ALA A 115 -7.19 -9.37 32.98
C ALA A 115 -7.90 -8.61 31.84
N THR A 116 -7.45 -8.80 30.60
CA THR A 116 -7.86 -7.97 29.45
C THR A 116 -8.53 -8.78 28.33
N GLY A 117 -8.43 -10.10 28.36
CA GLY A 117 -8.89 -10.98 27.28
C GLY A 117 -8.08 -10.85 25.98
N LYS A 118 -6.93 -10.16 25.99
CA LYS A 118 -6.08 -10.04 24.81
C LYS A 118 -5.49 -11.39 24.42
N VAL A 119 -5.47 -11.67 23.13
CA VAL A 119 -4.97 -12.91 22.55
C VAL A 119 -3.58 -12.68 21.95
N GLY A 120 -2.61 -13.47 22.39
CA GLY A 120 -1.28 -13.53 21.83
C GLY A 120 -1.06 -14.83 21.06
N ILE A 121 -0.51 -14.75 19.85
CA ILE A 121 0.01 -15.90 19.09
C ILE A 121 1.51 -15.71 18.98
N GLY A 122 2.29 -16.67 19.50
CA GLY A 122 3.75 -16.56 19.62
C GLY A 122 4.23 -15.53 20.66
N THR A 123 3.35 -15.00 21.51
CA THR A 123 3.71 -14.04 22.57
C THR A 123 2.76 -14.10 23.76
N VAL A 124 3.30 -13.93 24.96
CA VAL A 124 2.52 -13.81 26.21
C VAL A 124 2.31 -12.35 26.65
N THR A 125 2.78 -11.38 25.86
CA THR A 125 2.64 -9.94 26.11
C THR A 125 1.90 -9.25 24.95
N PRO A 126 0.62 -9.56 24.74
CA PRO A 126 -0.17 -8.95 23.68
C PRO A 126 -0.35 -7.44 23.91
N ARG A 127 0.01 -6.62 22.91
CA ARG A 127 -0.11 -5.15 23.01
C ARG A 127 -1.53 -4.67 22.72
N LYS A 128 -2.18 -5.30 21.74
CA LYS A 128 -3.56 -5.04 21.29
C LYS A 128 -4.41 -6.30 21.46
N GLN A 129 -5.68 -6.25 21.10
CA GLN A 129 -6.63 -7.34 21.34
C GLN A 129 -6.21 -8.67 20.72
N LEU A 130 -5.60 -8.60 19.53
CA LEU A 130 -4.87 -9.69 18.92
C LEU A 130 -3.43 -9.22 18.68
N HIS A 131 -2.45 -10.00 19.11
CA HIS A 131 -1.03 -9.76 18.83
C HIS A 131 -0.43 -11.05 18.30
N VAL A 132 -0.08 -11.07 17.02
CA VAL A 132 0.64 -12.17 16.39
C VAL A 132 2.11 -11.77 16.27
N ARG A 133 2.99 -12.58 16.86
CA ARG A 133 4.45 -12.37 16.84
C ARG A 133 5.11 -13.57 16.20
N ALA A 134 5.89 -13.33 15.16
CA ALA A 134 6.87 -14.28 14.63
C ALA A 134 8.27 -13.82 15.04
N ASP A 135 9.12 -14.79 15.42
CA ASP A 135 10.50 -14.56 15.82
C ASP A 135 11.50 -15.00 14.73
N ALA A 136 11.01 -15.61 13.64
CA ALA A 136 11.77 -15.90 12.42
C ALA A 136 11.57 -14.79 11.36
N ALA A 137 12.49 -14.72 10.39
CA ALA A 137 12.40 -13.81 9.24
C ALA A 137 11.34 -14.29 8.23
N ASP A 138 10.09 -14.37 8.67
CA ASP A 138 8.94 -14.80 7.88
C ASP A 138 7.70 -13.95 8.23
N ALA A 139 6.64 -14.06 7.43
CA ALA A 139 5.37 -13.40 7.67
C ALA A 139 4.75 -13.88 8.99
N ALA A 140 4.29 -12.95 9.82
CA ALA A 140 3.66 -13.29 11.10
C ALA A 140 2.29 -13.98 10.91
N ALA A 141 1.59 -13.71 9.82
CA ALA A 141 0.28 -14.28 9.53
C ALA A 141 0.00 -14.30 8.01
N ILE A 142 -0.77 -15.29 7.58
CA ILE A 142 -1.43 -15.33 6.26
C ILE A 142 -2.93 -15.20 6.51
N ILE A 143 -3.59 -14.32 5.77
CA ILE A 143 -5.05 -14.16 5.77
C ILE A 143 -5.51 -14.37 4.34
N GLU A 144 -6.16 -15.50 4.08
CA GLU A 144 -6.54 -15.92 2.74
C GLU A 144 -8.03 -16.23 2.64
N ASN A 145 -8.60 -15.94 1.47
CA ASN A 145 -9.93 -16.37 1.08
C ASN A 145 -9.83 -17.00 -0.32
N ALA A 146 -10.07 -18.30 -0.41
CA ALA A 146 -9.93 -19.07 -1.65
C ALA A 146 -11.17 -18.99 -2.57
N ALA A 147 -12.21 -18.24 -2.20
CA ALA A 147 -13.43 -18.11 -3.01
C ALA A 147 -13.25 -17.12 -4.17
N THR A 148 -13.85 -17.41 -5.32
CA THR A 148 -13.77 -16.62 -6.57
C THR A 148 -14.32 -15.19 -6.48
N ASN A 149 -15.03 -14.83 -5.41
CA ASN A 149 -15.47 -13.47 -5.09
C ASN A 149 -15.40 -13.20 -3.56
N GLY A 150 -14.47 -13.84 -2.87
CA GLY A 150 -14.30 -13.69 -1.43
C GLY A 150 -13.50 -12.45 -1.06
N ALA A 151 -13.92 -11.72 -0.03
CA ALA A 151 -13.06 -10.72 0.60
C ALA A 151 -12.00 -11.40 1.46
N GLY A 152 -10.72 -11.05 1.28
CA GLY A 152 -9.61 -11.62 2.07
C GLY A 152 -9.59 -11.10 3.51
N LEU A 153 -9.47 -9.78 3.69
CA LEU A 153 -9.45 -9.10 4.98
C LEU A 153 -10.34 -7.86 4.94
N ILE A 154 -11.22 -7.72 5.92
CA ILE A 154 -11.97 -6.49 6.17
C ILE A 154 -11.43 -5.87 7.43
N VAL A 155 -10.88 -4.65 7.32
CA VAL A 155 -10.50 -3.83 8.47
C VAL A 155 -11.45 -2.63 8.52
N SER A 156 -12.23 -2.55 9.58
CA SER A 156 -13.19 -1.48 9.80
C SER A 156 -12.95 -0.85 11.16
N ALA A 157 -13.07 0.47 11.22
CA ALA A 157 -13.00 1.25 12.44
C ALA A 157 -13.94 2.45 12.28
N ASP A 158 -14.66 2.80 13.34
CA ASP A 158 -15.69 3.85 13.28
C ASP A 158 -15.07 5.22 13.03
N SER A 159 -14.16 5.63 13.92
CA SER A 159 -13.50 6.94 13.88
C SER A 159 -12.00 6.83 13.66
N ASP A 160 -11.41 5.70 14.06
CA ASP A 160 -9.97 5.50 13.96
C ASP A 160 -9.55 5.13 12.54
N PRO A 161 -8.42 5.64 12.04
CA PRO A 161 -7.91 5.22 10.76
C PRO A 161 -7.28 3.81 10.82
N LEU A 162 -7.32 3.11 9.70
CA LEU A 162 -6.39 2.01 9.43
C LEU A 162 -4.98 2.59 9.35
N ARG A 163 -4.05 2.03 10.11
CA ARG A 163 -2.63 2.41 10.13
C ARG A 163 -1.79 1.20 9.77
N LEU A 164 -0.87 1.36 8.81
CA LEU A 164 0.14 0.36 8.46
C LEU A 164 1.51 0.97 8.73
N GLY A 165 2.28 0.42 9.67
CA GLY A 165 3.57 0.98 10.09
C GLY A 165 4.48 -0.05 10.76
N GLY A 166 5.72 0.36 11.02
CA GLY A 166 6.72 -0.48 11.68
C GLY A 166 6.41 -0.78 13.14
N LYS A 167 6.96 -1.89 13.65
CA LYS A 167 6.83 -2.29 15.07
C LYS A 167 7.40 -1.19 15.98
N GLY A 168 6.58 -0.71 16.92
CA GLY A 168 6.97 0.32 17.89
C GLY A 168 6.79 1.76 17.40
N ASP A 169 6.36 1.96 16.15
CA ASP A 169 5.98 3.27 15.61
C ASP A 169 4.46 3.39 15.52
N GLU A 170 3.80 3.17 16.65
CA GLU A 170 2.35 3.08 16.78
C GLU A 170 1.65 4.45 16.63
N THR A 171 2.45 5.52 16.59
CA THR A 171 2.06 6.91 16.32
C THR A 171 2.57 7.41 14.96
N GLY A 172 3.26 6.55 14.20
CA GLY A 172 4.02 6.89 13.01
C GLY A 172 3.19 7.32 11.81
N GLN A 173 3.81 8.17 11.00
CA GLN A 173 3.26 8.78 9.79
C GLN A 173 3.48 7.90 8.55
N HIS A 174 3.26 6.58 8.65
CA HIS A 174 3.47 5.66 7.52
C HIS A 174 2.29 5.74 6.54
N LEU A 175 1.52 4.66 6.36
CA LEU A 175 0.29 4.71 5.58
C LEU A 175 -0.92 4.76 6.51
N ILE A 176 -1.81 5.72 6.27
CA ILE A 176 -3.00 5.98 7.06
C ILE A 176 -4.20 6.05 6.13
N VAL A 177 -5.25 5.28 6.40
CA VAL A 177 -6.55 5.38 5.71
C VAL A 177 -7.60 5.80 6.72
N LYS A 178 -8.13 7.02 6.59
CA LYS A 178 -9.17 7.56 7.48
C LYS A 178 -10.56 7.00 7.14
N GLY A 179 -11.45 7.00 8.13
CA GLY A 179 -12.85 6.62 7.94
C GLY A 179 -13.61 7.46 6.89
N ASN A 180 -13.12 8.67 6.57
CA ASN A 180 -13.63 9.51 5.49
C ASN A 180 -13.05 9.19 4.09
N GLY A 181 -12.27 8.10 3.96
CA GLY A 181 -11.70 7.61 2.70
C GLY A 181 -10.42 8.34 2.25
N ARG A 182 -9.84 9.23 3.06
CA ARG A 182 -8.57 9.89 2.73
C ARG A 182 -7.37 9.03 3.12
N VAL A 183 -6.37 8.97 2.24
CA VAL A 183 -5.13 8.23 2.42
C VAL A 183 -3.97 9.20 2.64
N GLY A 184 -3.23 9.04 3.72
CA GLY A 184 -2.00 9.78 4.02
C GLY A 184 -0.78 8.85 3.97
N ILE A 185 0.30 9.30 3.33
CA ILE A 185 1.64 8.69 3.39
C ILE A 185 2.61 9.74 3.91
N GLY A 186 3.32 9.52 5.00
CA GLY A 186 4.14 10.57 5.63
C GLY A 186 3.33 11.58 6.45
N THR A 187 2.00 11.42 6.57
CA THR A 187 1.10 12.38 7.26
C THR A 187 -0.07 11.67 7.94
N THR A 188 -0.46 12.14 9.13
CA THR A 188 -1.64 11.66 9.87
C THR A 188 -2.88 12.51 9.61
N THR A 189 -2.73 13.63 8.92
CA THR A 189 -3.79 14.63 8.68
C THR A 189 -3.98 14.95 7.20
N PRO A 190 -4.26 13.96 6.33
CA PRO A 190 -4.44 14.21 4.91
C PRO A 190 -5.59 15.19 4.64
N GLN A 191 -5.29 16.27 3.93
CA GLN A 191 -6.24 17.28 3.44
C GLN A 191 -6.86 16.85 2.11
N ASP A 192 -6.12 16.09 1.30
CA ASP A 192 -6.58 15.52 0.03
C ASP A 192 -6.97 14.04 0.14
N LYS A 193 -7.56 13.49 -0.95
CA LYS A 193 -7.90 12.06 -1.03
C LYS A 193 -6.67 11.15 -0.91
N LEU A 194 -5.54 11.60 -1.47
CA LEU A 194 -4.23 10.99 -1.30
C LEU A 194 -3.24 12.13 -1.05
N GLU A 195 -2.61 12.15 0.13
CA GLU A 195 -1.56 13.11 0.47
C GLU A 195 -0.27 12.35 0.80
N VAL A 196 0.82 12.71 0.12
CA VAL A 196 2.17 12.19 0.40
C VAL A 196 3.03 13.33 0.93
N LYS A 197 3.39 13.29 2.21
CA LYS A 197 4.35 14.24 2.81
C LYS A 197 5.77 13.68 2.66
N GLY A 198 6.39 14.01 1.54
CA GLY A 198 7.73 13.55 1.16
C GLY A 198 7.85 13.37 -0.35
N ASN A 199 8.89 12.68 -0.80
CA ASN A 199 9.08 12.40 -2.22
C ASN A 199 8.22 11.21 -2.66
N ALA A 200 7.50 11.35 -3.77
CA ALA A 200 6.78 10.27 -4.42
C ALA A 200 7.33 10.05 -5.84
N ARG A 201 7.80 8.83 -6.14
CA ARG A 201 8.10 8.44 -7.53
C ARG A 201 6.82 7.88 -8.15
N VAL A 202 6.25 8.61 -9.10
CA VAL A 202 5.10 8.16 -9.89
C VAL A 202 5.58 7.80 -11.30
N GLU A 203 5.62 6.51 -11.60
CA GLU A 203 6.04 5.99 -12.90
C GLU A 203 4.81 5.54 -13.70
N ILE A 204 4.67 6.04 -14.93
CA ILE A 204 3.56 5.69 -15.82
C ILE A 204 4.14 4.82 -16.94
N LEU A 205 3.96 3.50 -16.83
CA LEU A 205 4.62 2.49 -17.67
C LEU A 205 3.95 2.24 -19.03
N ARG A 206 2.83 2.92 -19.35
CA ARG A 206 2.12 2.69 -20.62
C ARG A 206 2.29 3.88 -21.55
N ALA A 207 2.90 3.63 -22.72
CA ALA A 207 3.23 4.62 -23.75
C ALA A 207 2.04 5.44 -24.29
N SER A 208 0.80 5.02 -24.01
CA SER A 208 -0.43 5.70 -24.44
C SER A 208 -1.13 6.51 -23.32
N GLN A 209 -0.57 6.59 -22.12
CA GLN A 209 -1.15 7.34 -21.01
C GLN A 209 -0.09 8.28 -20.41
N GLY A 210 -0.40 9.57 -20.36
CA GLY A 210 0.41 10.58 -19.65
C GLY A 210 -0.02 10.76 -18.20
N PHE A 211 0.77 11.49 -17.43
CA PHE A 211 0.35 11.97 -16.11
C PHE A 211 -0.77 13.01 -16.31
N ILE A 212 -2.00 12.65 -15.93
CA ILE A 212 -3.13 13.57 -16.01
C ILE A 212 -3.02 14.54 -14.85
N LEU A 213 -2.65 15.79 -15.16
CA LEU A 213 -2.74 16.88 -14.21
C LEU A 213 -4.21 17.16 -13.85
N PRO A 214 -4.53 17.59 -12.60
CA PRO A 214 -5.89 17.93 -12.22
C PRO A 214 -6.46 19.00 -13.17
N PRO A 215 -7.57 18.71 -13.90
CA PRO A 215 -8.17 19.68 -14.79
C PRO A 215 -8.98 20.69 -13.96
N LYS A 216 -8.60 21.96 -13.97
CA LYS A 216 -9.22 23.02 -13.18
C LYS A 216 -9.62 24.22 -14.06
N THR A 217 -10.42 25.12 -13.50
CA THR A 217 -10.78 26.42 -14.09
C THR A 217 -9.98 27.54 -13.43
N ASP A 218 -10.01 28.74 -14.02
CA ASP A 218 -9.26 29.92 -13.54
C ASP A 218 -9.54 30.28 -12.08
N GLY A 219 -10.72 29.96 -11.57
CA GLY A 219 -11.13 30.23 -10.19
C GLY A 219 -10.45 29.38 -9.12
N PHE A 220 -9.81 28.26 -9.49
CA PHE A 220 -9.09 27.42 -8.51
C PHE A 220 -7.74 28.05 -8.16
N ARG A 221 -7.49 28.32 -6.87
CA ARG A 221 -6.18 28.72 -6.33
C ARG A 221 -5.74 27.68 -5.31
N ALA A 222 -4.50 27.20 -5.42
CA ALA A 222 -3.92 26.33 -4.41
C ALA A 222 -3.60 27.14 -3.14
N GLY A 223 -3.42 26.48 -1.99
CA GLY A 223 -3.04 27.16 -0.76
C GLY A 223 -1.68 27.84 -0.89
N ALA A 224 -1.40 28.84 -0.05
CA ALA A 224 -0.12 29.56 -0.10
C ALA A 224 1.11 28.63 0.13
N GLY A 225 0.92 27.46 0.74
CA GLY A 225 1.97 26.45 0.93
C GLY A 225 2.19 25.50 -0.25
N ASP A 226 1.36 25.56 -1.29
CA ASP A 226 1.36 24.62 -2.43
C ASP A 226 2.14 25.18 -3.64
N ILE A 227 3.20 25.98 -3.40
CA ILE A 227 4.07 26.50 -4.46
C ILE A 227 4.64 25.33 -5.27
N GLY A 228 4.56 25.42 -6.59
CA GLY A 228 4.97 24.35 -7.52
C GLY A 228 3.83 23.40 -7.90
N ALA A 229 2.61 23.59 -7.41
CA ALA A 229 1.46 22.80 -7.85
C ALA A 229 1.27 22.93 -9.38
N LEU A 230 1.08 21.79 -10.06
CA LEU A 230 0.85 21.72 -11.50
C LEU A 230 -0.63 21.43 -11.80
N ARG A 231 -1.20 22.11 -12.79
CA ARG A 231 -2.56 21.85 -13.27
C ARG A 231 -2.66 21.88 -14.80
N TYR A 232 -3.71 21.25 -15.33
CA TYR A 232 -4.20 21.57 -16.67
C TYR A 232 -5.37 22.54 -16.55
N ASN A 233 -5.20 23.75 -17.09
CA ASN A 233 -6.26 24.74 -17.10
C ASN A 233 -7.19 24.52 -18.30
N LYS A 234 -8.46 24.21 -18.03
CA LYS A 234 -9.47 23.96 -19.07
C LYS A 234 -9.90 25.22 -19.83
N ALA A 235 -9.81 26.39 -19.20
CA ALA A 235 -10.17 27.66 -19.83
C ALA A 235 -9.05 28.13 -20.76
N SER A 236 -7.81 28.01 -20.28
CA SER A 236 -6.62 28.48 -20.97
C SER A 236 -5.99 27.42 -21.89
N GLY A 237 -6.39 26.16 -21.77
CA GLY A 237 -5.88 25.02 -22.55
C GLY A 237 -4.43 24.64 -22.25
N ALA A 238 -3.85 25.15 -21.16
CA ALA A 238 -2.42 25.09 -20.89
C ALA A 238 -2.07 24.38 -19.58
N ILE A 239 -0.84 23.89 -19.49
CA ILE A 239 -0.24 23.48 -18.23
C ILE A 239 0.21 24.74 -17.48
N GLU A 240 -0.12 24.82 -16.20
CA GLU A 240 0.21 25.96 -15.34
C GLU A 240 0.83 25.49 -14.02
N VAL A 241 1.75 26.31 -13.48
CA VAL A 241 2.41 26.16 -12.18
C VAL A 241 1.90 27.26 -11.24
N TRP A 242 1.60 26.92 -9.99
CA TRP A 242 1.29 27.90 -8.94
C TRP A 242 2.57 28.45 -8.31
N GLU A 243 2.74 29.77 -8.25
CA GLU A 243 3.90 30.41 -7.62
C GLU A 243 3.62 31.03 -6.23
N GLY A 244 2.43 30.80 -5.68
CA GLY A 244 2.02 31.28 -4.34
C GLY A 244 1.01 32.41 -4.37
N ASN A 245 0.94 33.19 -5.46
CA ASN A 245 -0.02 34.28 -5.63
C ASN A 245 -0.80 34.22 -6.97
N GLN A 246 -0.25 33.57 -7.99
CA GLN A 246 -0.87 33.41 -9.32
C GLN A 246 -0.47 32.08 -9.99
N TRP A 247 -1.22 31.74 -11.03
CA TRP A 247 -0.90 30.64 -11.94
C TRP A 247 -0.09 31.17 -13.11
N ILE A 248 1.08 30.60 -13.35
CA ILE A 248 1.94 30.89 -14.49
C ILE A 248 1.84 29.73 -15.47
N ARG A 249 1.70 30.05 -16.76
CA ARG A 249 1.77 29.03 -17.81
C ARG A 249 3.18 28.47 -17.92
N VAL A 250 3.29 27.14 -18.00
CA VAL A 250 4.52 26.49 -18.44
C VAL A 250 4.62 26.73 -19.94
N SER A 251 5.39 27.75 -20.34
CA SER A 251 5.54 28.14 -21.73
C SER A 251 6.88 27.66 -22.27
N GLY A 252 6.83 26.98 -23.42
CA GLY A 252 7.93 26.87 -24.38
C GLY A 252 7.41 27.31 -25.76
N PRO A 253 8.26 27.34 -26.79
CA PRO A 253 7.81 27.67 -28.14
C PRO A 253 6.67 26.74 -28.59
N LEU A 254 5.71 27.28 -29.34
CA LEU A 254 4.54 26.55 -29.88
C LEU A 254 4.97 25.34 -30.72
N TYR A 255 6.15 25.40 -31.33
CA TYR A 255 6.80 24.33 -32.08
C TYR A 255 8.29 24.65 -32.25
N ASP A 256 9.11 23.63 -32.53
CA ASP A 256 10.53 23.81 -32.84
C ASP A 256 10.71 24.59 -34.14
N PHE A 257 11.47 25.68 -34.08
CA PHE A 257 11.71 26.57 -35.21
C PHE A 257 13.08 27.23 -35.07
N SER A 258 13.87 27.17 -36.14
CA SER A 258 15.17 27.85 -36.23
C SER A 258 15.13 28.92 -37.33
N SER A 259 14.86 28.50 -38.56
CA SER A 259 14.61 29.38 -39.70
C SER A 259 13.75 28.66 -40.74
N HIS A 260 13.07 29.44 -41.58
CA HIS A 260 12.34 28.89 -42.71
C HIS A 260 12.31 29.88 -43.87
N THR A 261 12.50 29.39 -45.09
CA THR A 261 12.36 30.18 -46.31
C THR A 261 10.99 29.91 -46.92
N PHE A 262 10.08 30.89 -46.79
CA PHE A 262 8.80 30.83 -47.49
C PHE A 262 9.01 31.02 -48.99
N THR A 263 8.55 30.04 -49.78
CA THR A 263 8.60 30.04 -51.24
C THR A 263 7.19 30.26 -51.82
N PRO A 264 7.03 30.50 -53.12
CA PRO A 264 5.72 30.49 -53.78
C PRO A 264 5.01 29.12 -53.77
N CYS A 265 5.57 28.10 -53.12
CA CYS A 265 5.03 26.73 -53.05
C CYS A 265 4.74 26.13 -54.44
N GLY A 266 5.58 26.46 -55.44
CA GLY A 266 5.40 26.05 -56.84
C GLY A 266 4.32 26.81 -57.61
N SER A 267 3.66 27.81 -57.00
CA SER A 267 2.70 28.67 -57.72
C SER A 267 3.42 29.72 -58.57
N THR A 268 2.87 30.00 -59.75
CA THR A 268 3.35 31.02 -60.69
C THR A 268 2.21 31.93 -61.10
N GLY A 269 2.49 33.23 -61.28
CA GLY A 269 1.50 34.23 -61.70
C GLY A 269 0.89 35.02 -60.53
N ARG A 270 -0.21 35.73 -60.80
CA ARG A 270 -0.80 36.72 -59.88
C ARG A 270 -1.65 36.16 -58.74
N VAL A 271 -1.99 34.88 -58.81
CA VAL A 271 -2.81 34.18 -57.83
C VAL A 271 -1.84 33.33 -57.02
N GLY A 272 -1.52 33.73 -55.79
CA GLY A 272 -0.55 33.04 -54.94
C GLY A 272 -0.88 31.56 -54.69
N PRO A 273 -0.05 30.83 -53.95
CA PRO A 273 -0.25 29.40 -53.76
C PRO A 273 -1.57 29.06 -53.05
N THR A 274 -2.00 27.81 -53.22
CA THR A 274 -3.04 27.19 -52.39
C THR A 274 -2.42 26.57 -51.14
N LEU A 275 -3.24 26.33 -50.11
CA LEU A 275 -2.79 25.63 -48.90
C LEU A 275 -2.21 24.24 -49.22
N ALA A 276 -2.81 23.53 -50.19
CA ALA A 276 -2.34 22.21 -50.62
C ALA A 276 -0.94 22.29 -51.25
N GLN A 277 -0.69 23.29 -52.10
CA GLN A 277 0.63 23.53 -52.68
C GLN A 277 1.68 23.82 -51.61
N CYS A 278 1.37 24.66 -50.62
CA CYS A 278 2.33 24.94 -49.53
C CYS A 278 2.54 23.77 -48.58
N ARG A 279 1.52 22.96 -48.32
CA ARG A 279 1.71 21.73 -47.53
C ARG A 279 2.58 20.70 -48.22
N ALA A 280 2.49 20.61 -49.55
CA ALA A 280 3.38 19.77 -50.35
C ALA A 280 4.82 20.32 -50.33
N ALA A 281 4.99 21.64 -50.52
CA ALA A 281 6.31 22.29 -50.50
C ALA A 281 7.00 22.21 -49.13
N TYR A 282 6.23 22.25 -48.04
CA TYR A 282 6.73 22.22 -46.66
C TYR A 282 6.38 20.91 -45.92
N ALA A 283 6.32 19.79 -46.64
CA ALA A 283 5.90 18.51 -46.07
C ALA A 283 6.75 18.05 -44.86
N ALA A 284 8.04 18.41 -44.85
CA ALA A 284 8.96 18.11 -43.75
C ALA A 284 8.74 18.96 -42.49
N MET A 285 7.94 20.03 -42.58
CA MET A 285 7.69 20.95 -41.48
C MET A 285 6.39 20.58 -40.77
N GLY A 286 6.49 20.00 -39.57
CA GLY A 286 5.32 19.59 -38.79
C GLY A 286 4.34 20.72 -38.51
N TRP A 287 4.84 21.95 -38.33
CA TRP A 287 4.00 23.15 -38.13
C TRP A 287 3.20 23.56 -39.38
N ALA A 288 3.73 23.33 -40.60
CA ALA A 288 3.04 23.68 -41.85
C ALA A 288 1.81 22.79 -42.13
N GLN A 289 1.75 21.63 -41.45
CA GLN A 289 0.65 20.67 -41.59
C GLN A 289 -0.55 20.98 -40.68
N ARG A 290 -0.44 21.96 -39.78
CA ARG A 290 -1.49 22.31 -38.82
C ARG A 290 -2.08 23.69 -39.09
N ASN A 291 -3.40 23.76 -39.28
CA ASN A 291 -4.13 25.00 -39.56
C ASN A 291 -3.94 26.08 -38.47
N GLU A 292 -3.65 25.68 -37.24
CA GLU A 292 -3.41 26.55 -36.08
C GLU A 292 -2.10 27.35 -36.17
N PHE A 293 -1.13 26.87 -36.96
CA PHE A 293 0.19 27.48 -37.10
C PHE A 293 0.49 27.99 -38.51
N PHE A 294 -0.13 27.38 -39.53
CA PHE A 294 0.05 27.79 -40.92
C PHE A 294 -1.21 27.55 -41.76
N THR A 295 -1.61 28.57 -42.50
CA THR A 295 -2.71 28.50 -43.48
C THR A 295 -2.41 29.38 -44.69
N VAL A 296 -3.21 29.23 -45.76
CA VAL A 296 -3.11 30.07 -46.94
C VAL A 296 -4.49 30.62 -47.30
N GLN A 297 -4.63 31.94 -47.30
CA GLN A 297 -5.89 32.63 -47.59
C GLN A 297 -5.67 33.63 -48.72
N GLY A 298 -6.41 33.48 -49.82
CA GLY A 298 -6.30 34.39 -50.97
C GLY A 298 -4.90 34.42 -51.62
N GLY A 299 -4.14 33.33 -51.54
CA GLY A 299 -2.75 33.27 -52.03
C GLY A 299 -1.69 33.79 -51.05
N ILE A 300 -2.10 34.26 -49.86
CA ILE A 300 -1.21 34.77 -48.82
C ILE A 300 -0.94 33.66 -47.81
N GLN A 301 0.35 33.34 -47.61
CA GLN A 301 0.81 32.44 -46.56
C GLN A 301 0.74 33.14 -45.21
N GLN A 302 -0.05 32.59 -44.28
CA GLN A 302 -0.18 33.07 -42.91
C GLN A 302 0.54 32.11 -41.98
N TRP A 303 1.51 32.61 -41.24
CA TRP A 303 2.34 31.85 -40.33
C TRP A 303 2.28 32.46 -38.93
N LYS A 304 2.13 31.64 -37.90
CA LYS A 304 2.09 32.06 -36.50
C LYS A 304 3.43 31.78 -35.85
N ALA A 305 4.16 32.82 -35.45
CA ALA A 305 5.48 32.69 -34.80
C ALA A 305 5.45 31.73 -33.59
N PRO A 306 6.50 30.91 -33.39
CA PRO A 306 6.56 29.88 -32.35
C PRO A 306 6.56 30.48 -30.94
N GLU A 307 7.20 31.63 -30.73
CA GLU A 307 7.23 32.33 -29.44
C GLU A 307 7.34 33.84 -29.64
N THR A 308 7.08 34.62 -28.60
CA THR A 308 7.33 36.06 -28.62
C THR A 308 8.83 36.29 -28.58
N GLY A 309 9.37 37.00 -29.57
CA GLY A 309 10.80 37.29 -29.65
C GLY A 309 11.15 38.05 -30.92
N ASN A 310 12.45 38.28 -31.10
CA ASN A 310 12.96 39.00 -32.27
C ASN A 310 13.16 38.02 -33.42
N TYR A 311 12.58 38.32 -34.58
CA TYR A 311 12.71 37.53 -35.80
C TYR A 311 13.38 38.37 -36.88
N ARG A 312 14.37 37.80 -37.57
CA ARG A 312 14.93 38.39 -38.79
C ARG A 312 14.15 37.90 -39.99
N MET A 313 13.62 38.82 -40.79
CA MET A 313 12.86 38.50 -41.99
C MET A 313 13.56 39.03 -43.23
N GLU A 314 13.92 38.13 -44.15
CA GLU A 314 14.47 38.49 -45.46
C GLU A 314 13.41 38.26 -46.53
N ALA A 315 13.02 39.32 -47.23
CA ALA A 315 12.03 39.26 -48.31
C ALA A 315 12.71 39.36 -49.68
N TRP A 316 12.42 38.39 -50.56
CA TRP A 316 12.95 38.32 -51.91
C TRP A 316 11.80 38.52 -52.92
N GLY A 317 11.88 39.59 -53.72
CA GLY A 317 10.87 39.93 -54.74
C GLY A 317 11.22 39.42 -56.14
N ALA A 318 10.20 39.21 -56.98
CA ALA A 318 10.37 38.88 -58.39
C ALA A 318 10.70 40.14 -59.23
N ALA A 319 11.50 39.98 -60.30
CA ALA A 319 11.69 41.03 -61.30
C ALA A 319 10.38 41.24 -62.09
N GLY A 320 9.92 42.49 -62.21
CA GLY A 320 8.68 42.84 -62.92
C GLY A 320 8.69 42.43 -64.39
N GLY A 321 7.55 41.95 -64.89
CA GLY A 321 7.36 41.56 -66.30
C GLY A 321 7.41 42.75 -67.26
N ALA A 322 7.96 42.53 -68.45
CA ALA A 322 8.38 43.54 -69.42
C ALA A 322 7.28 44.44 -70.07
N ILE A 323 6.04 44.44 -69.57
CA ILE A 323 4.93 45.16 -70.22
C ILE A 323 4.47 46.45 -69.51
N HIS A 324 5.05 46.83 -68.36
CA HIS A 324 4.88 48.16 -67.77
C HIS A 324 6.15 48.62 -67.03
N PRO A 325 6.88 49.65 -67.53
CA PRO A 325 8.04 50.19 -66.83
C PRO A 325 7.58 51.05 -65.65
N GLY A 326 7.52 50.43 -64.48
CA GLY A 326 7.22 51.13 -63.22
C GLY A 326 6.68 50.17 -62.17
N CYS A 327 7.39 50.05 -61.05
CA CYS A 327 7.02 49.35 -59.81
C CYS A 327 7.39 47.85 -59.70
N GLY A 328 8.66 47.51 -59.97
CA GLY A 328 9.34 46.48 -59.18
C GLY A 328 10.00 47.17 -57.98
N GLY A 329 9.40 47.05 -56.79
CA GLY A 329 9.91 47.72 -55.59
C GLY A 329 11.32 47.22 -55.21
N PRO A 330 12.27 48.10 -54.87
CA PRO A 330 13.58 47.69 -54.41
C PRO A 330 13.50 47.07 -53.01
N TRP A 331 14.51 46.23 -52.73
CA TRP A 331 14.89 45.74 -51.40
C TRP A 331 14.54 46.72 -50.27
N ARG A 332 13.78 46.25 -49.28
CA ARG A 332 13.74 46.84 -47.94
C ARG A 332 14.07 45.76 -46.93
N GLU A 333 15.23 45.88 -46.30
CA GLU A 333 15.50 45.24 -45.02
C GLU A 333 14.56 45.92 -44.01
N ASN A 334 13.48 45.24 -43.65
CA ASN A 334 12.62 45.66 -42.56
C ASN A 334 12.95 44.74 -41.38
N ASP A 335 13.84 45.22 -40.51
CA ASP A 335 13.92 44.72 -39.14
C ASP A 335 12.66 45.17 -38.41
N GLY A 336 11.57 44.42 -38.57
CA GLY A 336 10.29 44.69 -37.95
C GLY A 336 10.14 43.87 -36.67
N ASP A 337 10.12 44.54 -35.51
CA ASP A 337 9.65 43.96 -34.26
C ASP A 337 8.17 43.58 -34.39
N LEU A 338 7.86 42.29 -34.25
CA LEU A 338 6.48 41.81 -34.14
C LEU A 338 6.05 41.85 -32.66
N PHE A 339 5.36 42.91 -32.27
CA PHE A 339 4.58 42.90 -31.03
C PHE A 339 3.26 42.14 -31.26
N PRO A 340 2.92 41.16 -30.40
CA PRO A 340 1.67 40.41 -30.53
C PRO A 340 0.45 41.30 -30.26
N ARG A 341 -0.64 41.06 -31.00
CA ARG A 341 -2.01 41.35 -30.54
C ARG A 341 -2.56 40.13 -29.83
#